data_AF-A0A8H3DG26-F1
#
_entry.id   AF-A0A8H3DG26-F1
#
_cell.length_a   1.000
_cell.length_b   1.000
_cell.length_c   1.000
_cell.angle_alpha   90.00
_cell.angle_beta   90.00
_cell.angle_gamma   90.00
#
_symmetry.space_group_name_H-M   'P 1'
#
loop_
_entity.id
_entity.type
_entity.pdbx_description
1 polymer ?
#
loop_
_entity_poly.entity_id
_entity_poly.type
_entity_poly.pdbx_seq_one_letter_code
_entity_poly.pdbx_strand_id
1 'polypeptide(L)' 'MRMFTPAATALSTFVDTSGLADTIIHEGTHFTQVLGTDDYAYGQSACLSLASSNPTNAVYNADNHAFFSVNA' A
#
# COMPACT_ATOMS: atom_id res chain seq x y z
N MET A 1 31.67 -34.81 -8.36
CA MET A 1 31.92 -33.36 -8.35
C MET A 1 31.17 -32.71 -9.50
N ARG A 2 29.91 -32.35 -9.27
CA ARG A 2 29.11 -31.43 -10.11
C ARG A 2 28.25 -30.63 -9.15
N MET A 3 28.84 -29.53 -8.65
CA MET A 3 28.11 -28.44 -8.02
C MET A 3 27.32 -27.73 -9.11
N PHE A 4 26.00 -27.86 -9.06
CA PHE A 4 25.09 -26.91 -9.69
C PHE A 4 23.81 -26.89 -8.85
N THR A 5 23.80 -26.01 -7.87
CA THR A 5 22.59 -25.58 -7.16
C THR A 5 22.48 -24.07 -7.36
N PRO A 6 21.52 -23.55 -8.13
CA PRO A 6 21.19 -22.15 -8.04
C PRO A 6 20.24 -21.99 -6.85
N ALA A 7 20.79 -21.59 -5.70
CA ALA A 7 20.00 -21.03 -4.62
C ALA A 7 19.59 -19.60 -5.02
N ALA A 8 18.55 -19.49 -5.84
CA ALA A 8 17.90 -18.23 -6.19
C ALA A 8 16.78 -17.91 -5.18
N THR A 9 17.12 -17.87 -3.89
CA THR A 9 16.17 -17.56 -2.82
C THR A 9 16.89 -16.77 -1.73
N ALA A 10 16.96 -15.44 -1.88
CA ALA A 10 17.01 -14.46 -0.77
C ALA A 10 17.33 -13.02 -1.26
N LEU A 11 16.63 -12.51 -2.28
CA LEU A 11 16.63 -11.07 -2.55
C LEU A 11 15.19 -10.60 -2.84
N SER A 12 14.28 -10.83 -1.90
CA SER A 12 12.85 -10.54 -2.10
C SER A 12 12.08 -10.21 -0.80
N THR A 13 12.73 -9.70 0.26
CA THR A 13 12.02 -9.56 1.56
C THR A 13 12.35 -8.34 2.42
N PHE A 14 13.15 -7.36 1.98
CA PHE A 14 13.31 -6.13 2.79
C PHE A 14 12.62 -4.90 2.21
N VAL A 15 12.23 -4.96 0.94
CA VAL A 15 11.42 -3.94 0.28
C VAL A 15 10.56 -4.72 -0.68
N ASP A 16 9.38 -5.11 -0.23
CA ASP A 16 8.33 -5.43 -1.17
C ASP A 16 8.12 -4.16 -2.00
N THR A 17 8.31 -4.25 -3.31
CA THR A 17 8.09 -3.10 -4.20
C THR A 17 6.66 -2.58 -4.11
N SER A 18 5.72 -3.42 -3.65
CA SER A 18 4.37 -3.04 -3.23
C SER A 18 4.40 -2.06 -2.06
N GLY A 19 5.04 -2.39 -0.94
CA GLY A 19 5.05 -1.57 0.27
C GLY A 19 5.80 -0.27 0.11
N LEU A 20 6.87 -0.20 -0.69
CA LEU A 20 7.50 1.09 -1.02
C LEU A 20 6.58 2.00 -1.86
N ALA A 21 5.95 1.44 -2.89
CA ALA A 21 5.05 2.22 -3.75
C ALA A 21 3.80 2.66 -2.97
N ASP A 22 3.21 1.75 -2.20
CA ASP A 22 2.08 1.99 -1.29
C ASP A 22 2.42 3.09 -0.29
N THR A 23 3.58 3.00 0.38
CA THR A 23 4.05 4.03 1.32
C THR A 23 4.22 5.38 0.63
N ILE A 24 4.87 5.45 -0.54
CA ILE A 24 5.07 6.73 -1.23
C ILE A 24 3.72 7.36 -1.64
N ILE A 25 2.76 6.56 -2.07
CA ILE A 25 1.43 7.04 -2.47
C ILE A 25 0.65 7.48 -1.22
N HIS A 26 0.59 6.66 -0.18
CA HIS A 26 -0.01 6.98 1.12
C HIS A 26 0.48 8.34 1.62
N GLU A 27 1.79 8.48 1.82
CA GLU A 27 2.38 9.70 2.35
C GLU A 27 2.22 10.89 1.39
N GLY A 28 2.27 10.63 0.08
CA GLY A 28 2.04 11.64 -0.95
C GLY A 28 0.62 12.23 -0.90
N THR A 29 -0.38 11.44 -0.52
CA THR A 29 -1.77 11.90 -0.46
C THR A 29 -2.08 12.81 0.74
N HIS A 30 -1.29 12.75 1.81
CA HIS A 30 -1.44 13.65 2.97
C HIS A 30 -1.13 15.12 2.67
N PHE A 31 -0.30 15.41 1.66
CA PHE A 31 -0.05 16.80 1.28
C PHE A 31 -1.37 17.45 0.85
N THR A 32 -1.72 18.57 1.49
CA THR A 32 -2.96 19.30 1.20
C THR A 32 -3.04 19.83 -0.23
N GLN A 33 -1.89 20.03 -0.89
CA GLN A 33 -1.85 20.38 -2.31
C GLN A 33 -2.10 19.19 -3.25
N VAL A 34 -2.02 17.95 -2.75
CA VAL A 34 -2.27 16.73 -3.52
C VAL A 34 -3.71 16.29 -3.30
N LEU A 35 -4.05 15.84 -2.09
CA LEU A 35 -5.42 15.43 -1.72
C LEU A 35 -5.78 15.81 -0.27
N GLY A 36 -4.80 15.93 0.62
CA GLY A 36 -5.05 16.26 2.03
C GLY A 36 -5.83 15.15 2.75
N THR A 37 -5.48 13.90 2.48
CA THR A 37 -6.08 12.74 3.16
C THR A 37 -5.66 12.66 4.63
N ASP A 38 -6.42 11.92 5.42
CA ASP A 38 -6.09 11.51 6.78
C ASP A 38 -5.98 9.97 6.86
N ASP A 39 -5.66 9.47 8.04
CA ASP A 39 -5.57 8.04 8.34
C ASP A 39 -6.78 7.54 9.15
N TYR A 40 -7.82 7.14 8.43
CA TYR A 40 -9.04 6.59 9.02
C TYR A 40 -8.96 5.08 9.24
N ALA A 41 -8.23 4.36 8.40
CA ALA A 41 -8.05 2.92 8.49
C ALA A 41 -6.73 2.48 7.85
N TYR A 42 -6.10 1.48 8.45
CA TYR A 42 -4.84 0.92 7.97
C TYR A 42 -4.99 -0.53 7.52
N GLY A 43 -4.34 -0.86 6.41
CA GLY A 43 -4.31 -2.19 5.84
C GLY A 43 -5.54 -2.54 5.00
N GLN A 44 -5.33 -3.39 4.00
CA GLN A 44 -6.29 -3.64 2.93
C GLN A 44 -7.68 -4.07 3.44
N SER A 45 -7.75 -5.00 4.39
CA SER A 45 -9.03 -5.49 4.91
C SER A 45 -9.83 -4.40 5.64
N ALA A 46 -9.17 -3.52 6.38
CA ALA A 46 -9.83 -2.42 7.07
C ALA A 46 -10.28 -1.35 6.05
N CYS A 47 -9.46 -1.08 5.02
CA CYS A 47 -9.78 -0.15 3.95
C CYS A 47 -10.96 -0.62 3.09
N LEU A 48 -11.10 -1.92 2.83
CA LEU A 48 -12.27 -2.51 2.15
C LEU A 48 -13.55 -2.37 3.01
N SER A 49 -13.41 -2.60 4.32
CA SER A 49 -14.51 -2.40 5.27
C SER A 49 -14.93 -0.93 5.35
N LEU A 50 -13.95 -0.01 5.42
CA LEU A 50 -14.19 1.43 5.43
C LEU A 50 -14.85 1.89 4.13
N ALA A 51 -14.37 1.44 2.97
CA ALA A 51 -14.97 1.77 1.68
C ALA A 51 -16.44 1.33 1.57
N SER A 52 -16.79 0.18 2.15
CA SER A 52 -18.16 -0.34 2.15
C SER A 52 -19.07 0.36 3.15
N SER A 53 -18.55 0.72 4.33
CA SER A 53 -19.34 1.22 5.46
C SER A 53 -19.40 2.74 5.57
N ASN A 54 -18.33 3.44 5.17
CA ASN A 54 -18.23 4.90 5.20
C ASN A 54 -17.38 5.39 4.00
N PRO A 55 -17.99 5.42 2.79
CA PRO A 55 -17.28 5.83 1.58
C PRO A 55 -16.79 7.28 1.63
N THR A 56 -17.46 8.16 2.40
CA THR A 56 -17.01 9.54 2.60
C THR A 56 -15.64 9.60 3.26
N ASN A 57 -15.41 8.78 4.29
CA ASN A 57 -14.08 8.71 4.90
C ASN A 57 -13.09 7.94 4.02
N ALA A 58 -13.55 6.92 3.28
CA ALA A 58 -12.69 6.13 2.41
C ALA A 58 -12.06 6.97 1.27
N VAL A 59 -12.80 7.93 0.69
CA VAL A 59 -12.24 8.87 -0.30
C VAL A 59 -11.30 9.92 0.29
N TYR A 60 -11.20 9.99 1.63
CA TYR A 60 -10.23 10.82 2.33
C TYR A 60 -9.22 9.99 3.13
N ASN A 61 -9.15 8.67 2.92
CA ASN A 61 -8.20 7.78 3.60
C ASN A 61 -6.96 7.55 2.74
N ALA A 62 -5.76 7.75 3.28
CA ALA A 62 -4.49 7.62 2.55
C ALA A 62 -4.28 6.19 2.00
N ASP A 63 -4.42 5.17 2.85
CA ASP A 63 -4.29 3.76 2.45
C ASP A 63 -5.29 3.35 1.36
N ASN A 64 -6.51 3.91 1.36
CA ASN A 64 -7.47 3.60 0.30
C ASN A 64 -6.99 4.06 -1.08
N HIS A 65 -6.27 5.18 -1.16
CA HIS A 65 -5.67 5.65 -2.42
C HIS A 65 -4.46 4.81 -2.82
N ALA A 66 -3.65 4.43 -1.84
CA ALA A 66 -2.47 3.62 -2.05
C ALA A 66 -2.84 2.24 -2.61
N PHE A 67 -3.75 1.50 -1.94
CA PHE A 67 -4.24 0.20 -2.42
C PHE A 67 -4.97 0.27 -3.76
N PHE A 68 -5.75 1.33 -4.01
CA PHE A 68 -6.37 1.54 -5.32
C PHE A 68 -5.32 1.71 -6.43
N SER A 69 -4.24 2.43 -6.16
CA SER A 69 -3.20 2.75 -7.14
C SER A 69 -2.28 1.58 -7.45
N VAL A 70 -2.01 0.71 -6.47
CA VAL A 70 -1.15 -0.47 -6.64
C VAL A 70 -1.92 -1.73 -7.03
N ASN A 71 -3.24 -1.63 -7.24
CA ASN A 71 -4.13 -2.76 -7.55
C ASN A 71 -4.01 -3.89 -6.52
N ALA A 72 -4.11 -3.53 -5.24
CA ALA A 72 -4.13 -4.47 -4.12
C ALA A 72 -5.54 -5.00 -3.85
#